data_AF-A0A816G5B6-F1
#
_entry.id   AF-A0A816G5B6-F1
#
_cell.length_a   1.000
_cell.length_b   1.000
_cell.length_c   1.000
_cell.angle_alpha   90.00
_cell.angle_beta   90.00
_cell.angle_gamma   90.00
#
_symmetry.space_group_name_H-M   'P 1'
#
loop_
_entity.id
_entity.type
_entity.pdbx_description
1 polymer ?
#
loop_
_entity_poly.entity_id
_entity_poly.type
_entity_poly.pdbx_seq_one_letter_code
_entity_poly.pdbx_strand_id
1 'polypeptide(L)'
;MIRYRLHFQRESRDEIDRRKKLAQLPIEKLPEESLEIPIEQIYRPGSALDMPIRPAWTYNMTKEQLEQQEQTYFNNYLEKIFENFQANDLSYFEMNLETWRQLWRTVEICDIILMIVDIRFAVSYFIR
;
A
#
# COMPACT_ATOMS: atom_id res chain seq x y z
N MET A 1 12.95 20.70 -1.20
CA MET A 1 12.03 19.67 -0.67
C MET A 1 12.48 18.32 -1.24
N ILE A 2 12.74 17.30 -0.42
CA ILE A 2 13.26 16.01 -0.90
C ILE A 2 12.14 15.30 -1.68
N ARG A 3 12.35 15.12 -2.99
CA ARG A 3 11.37 14.56 -3.93
C ARG A 3 11.04 13.09 -3.64
N TYR A 4 12.04 12.34 -3.16
CA TYR A 4 11.94 10.90 -2.87
C TYR A 4 12.02 10.69 -1.36
N ARG A 5 10.88 10.81 -0.70
CA ARG A 5 10.71 10.48 0.72
C ARG A 5 9.53 9.55 0.88
N LEU A 6 9.65 8.61 1.80
CA LEU A 6 8.55 7.75 2.19
C LEU A 6 7.44 8.59 2.82
N HIS A 7 6.21 8.43 2.35
CA HIS A 7 5.06 9.13 2.87
C HIS A 7 3.99 8.14 3.32
N PHE A 8 4.08 7.76 4.59
CA PHE A 8 3.08 6.93 5.25
C PHE A 8 2.17 7.76 6.15
N GLN A 9 0.98 7.24 6.41
CA GLN A 9 0.11 7.77 7.45
C GLN A 9 0.84 7.69 8.80
N ARG A 10 0.82 8.79 9.55
CA ARG A 10 1.49 8.88 10.86
C ARG A 10 0.51 8.50 11.96
N GLU A 11 0.88 7.50 12.75
CA GLU A 11 0.22 7.19 14.01
C GLU A 11 0.57 8.21 15.10
N SER A 12 -0.26 8.27 16.14
CA SER A 12 0.06 9.05 17.34
C SER A 12 1.24 8.45 18.10
N ARG A 13 2.00 9.31 18.81
CA ARG A 13 3.13 8.85 19.63
C ARG A 13 2.67 7.87 20.71
N ASP A 14 1.50 8.13 21.30
CA ASP A 14 0.94 7.29 22.36
C ASP A 14 0.63 5.87 21.87
N GLU A 15 0.08 5.73 20.66
CA GLU A 15 -0.23 4.42 20.08
C GLU A 15 1.04 3.64 19.73
N ILE A 16 2.04 4.34 19.17
CA ILE A 16 3.36 3.75 18.89
C ILE A 16 4.01 3.24 20.18
N ASP A 17 4.01 4.04 21.24
CA ASP A 17 4.63 3.68 22.51
C ASP A 17 3.87 2.54 23.22
N ARG A 18 2.53 2.51 23.09
CA ARG A 18 1.71 1.39 23.54
C ARG A 18 2.08 0.10 22.81
N ARG A 19 2.14 0.11 21.48
CA ARG A 19 2.50 -1.07 20.65
C ARG A 19 3.91 -1.55 20.95
N LYS A 20 4.87 -0.65 21.16
CA LYS A 20 6.24 -0.99 21.58
C LYS A 20 6.28 -1.69 22.94
N LYS A 21 5.52 -1.20 23.92
CA LYS A 21 5.41 -1.85 25.24
C LYS A 21 4.82 -3.26 25.12
N LEU A 22 3.76 -3.42 24.32
CA LEU A 22 3.15 -4.73 24.06
C LEU A 22 4.14 -5.70 23.41
N ALA A 23 4.97 -5.22 22.46
CA ALA A 23 5.98 -6.04 21.80
C ALA A 23 7.14 -6.51 22.72
N GLN A 24 7.25 -5.96 23.93
CA GLN A 24 8.22 -6.39 24.95
C GLN A 24 7.67 -7.48 25.87
N LEU A 25 6.36 -7.76 25.82
CA LEU A 25 5.74 -8.80 26.63
C LEU A 25 6.08 -10.18 26.06
N PRO A 26 6.12 -11.24 26.90
CA PRO A 26 6.30 -12.60 26.44
C PRO A 26 5.24 -13.01 25.40
N ILE A 27 5.66 -13.74 24.37
CA ILE A 27 4.73 -14.27 23.36
C ILE A 27 3.93 -15.41 23.99
N GLU A 28 2.61 -15.25 24.02
CA GLU A 28 1.69 -16.31 24.44
C GLU A 28 1.49 -17.30 23.29
N LYS A 29 1.59 -18.60 23.59
CA LYS A 29 1.32 -19.65 22.61
C LYS A 29 -0.19 -19.73 22.39
N LEU A 30 -0.61 -19.49 21.15
CA LEU A 30 -2.00 -19.66 20.75
C LEU A 30 -2.32 -21.14 20.47
N PRO A 31 -3.58 -21.58 20.65
CA PRO A 31 -4.06 -22.88 20.19
C PRO A 31 -3.89 -23.05 18.67
N GLU A 32 -3.81 -24.29 18.20
CA GLU A 32 -3.57 -24.61 16.79
C GLU A 32 -4.66 -24.03 15.88
N GLU A 33 -5.91 -24.00 16.35
CA GLU A 33 -7.05 -23.44 15.63
C GLU A 33 -6.92 -21.94 15.39
N SER A 34 -6.12 -21.24 16.21
CA SER A 34 -5.84 -19.80 16.07
C SER A 34 -4.61 -19.50 15.21
N LEU A 35 -3.89 -20.53 14.76
CA LEU A 35 -2.76 -20.39 13.84
C LEU A 35 -3.20 -20.40 12.36
N GLU A 36 -4.45 -20.74 12.11
CA GLU A 36 -5.05 -20.72 10.77
C GLU A 36 -5.82 -19.41 10.57
N ILE A 37 -5.56 -18.75 9.44
CA ILE A 37 -6.27 -17.54 9.04
C ILE A 37 -7.13 -17.89 7.82
N PRO A 38 -8.47 -17.76 7.91
CA PRO A 38 -9.33 -18.02 6.77
C PRO A 38 -9.04 -17.02 5.65
N ILE A 39 -9.13 -17.51 4.41
CA ILE A 39 -8.74 -16.77 3.22
C ILE A 39 -9.54 -15.47 3.05
N GLU A 40 -10.78 -15.45 3.53
CA GLU A 40 -11.70 -14.30 3.49
C GLU A 40 -11.27 -13.16 4.43
N GLN A 41 -10.51 -13.47 5.49
CA GLN A 41 -9.94 -12.44 6.36
C GLN A 41 -8.75 -11.74 5.70
N ILE A 42 -7.99 -12.47 4.87
CA ILE A 42 -6.84 -11.94 4.13
C ILE A 42 -7.32 -11.22 2.86
N TYR A 43 -8.18 -11.88 2.08
CA TYR A 43 -8.80 -11.34 0.88
C TYR A 43 -10.24 -10.98 1.17
N ARG A 44 -10.46 -9.72 1.49
CA ARG A 44 -11.79 -9.17 1.66
C ARG A 44 -12.33 -8.72 0.29
N PRO A 45 -13.31 -9.43 -0.31
CA PRO A 45 -13.84 -9.06 -1.62
C PRO A 45 -14.46 -7.67 -1.59
N GLY A 46 -14.04 -6.78 -2.48
CA GLY A 46 -14.54 -5.40 -2.55
C GLY A 46 -13.93 -4.44 -1.51
N SER A 47 -13.01 -4.91 -0.66
CA SER A 47 -12.28 -4.07 0.31
C SER A 47 -10.76 -4.09 0.08
N ALA A 48 -10.29 -4.73 -0.99
CA ALA A 48 -8.89 -4.70 -1.38
C ALA A 48 -8.53 -3.27 -1.80
N LEU A 49 -7.56 -2.69 -1.10
CA LEU A 49 -6.91 -1.47 -1.54
C LEU A 49 -6.08 -1.81 -2.77
N ASP A 50 -6.67 -1.73 -3.96
CA ASP A 50 -5.92 -2.00 -5.19
C ASP A 50 -4.81 -0.96 -5.35
N MET A 51 -3.70 -1.35 -5.97
CA MET A 51 -2.62 -0.42 -6.27
C MET A 51 -3.07 0.61 -7.33
N PRO A 52 -2.61 1.87 -7.26
CA PRO A 52 -2.94 2.88 -8.25
C PRO A 52 -2.34 2.48 -9.60
N ILE A 53 -3.19 2.43 -10.63
CA ILE A 53 -2.81 2.08 -12.00
C ILE A 53 -2.44 3.37 -12.72
N ARG A 54 -1.35 3.37 -13.48
CA ARG A 54 -0.97 4.55 -14.26
C ARG A 54 -2.11 4.92 -15.23
N PRO A 55 -2.61 6.16 -15.22
CA PRO A 55 -3.60 6.58 -16.21
C PRO A 55 -3.01 6.50 -17.62
N ALA A 56 -3.86 6.18 -18.60
CA ALA A 56 -3.44 6.11 -20.00
C ALA A 56 -2.84 7.44 -20.45
N TRP A 57 -1.72 7.36 -21.16
CA TRP A 57 -0.99 8.51 -21.69
C TRP A 57 -0.56 8.26 -23.14
N THR A 58 -0.24 9.34 -23.86
CA THR A 58 0.21 9.26 -25.24
C THR A 58 1.43 10.15 -25.48
N TYR A 59 2.24 9.83 -26.50
CA TYR A 59 3.41 10.64 -26.89
C TYR A 59 3.07 12.08 -27.30
N ASN A 60 1.81 12.37 -27.61
CA ASN A 60 1.34 13.72 -27.96
C ASN A 60 1.14 14.63 -26.74
N MET A 61 1.16 14.07 -25.53
CA MET A 61 0.97 14.84 -24.30
C MET A 61 2.26 15.54 -23.90
N THR A 62 2.16 16.79 -23.43
CA THR A 62 3.33 17.45 -22.83
C THR A 62 3.65 16.81 -21.48
N LYS A 63 4.89 16.99 -21.03
CA LYS A 63 5.32 16.53 -19.72
C LYS A 63 4.42 17.07 -18.60
N GLU A 64 4.09 18.35 -18.67
CA GLU A 64 3.26 19.03 -17.67
C GLU A 64 1.84 18.49 -17.66
N GLN A 65 1.25 18.23 -18.84
CA GLN A 65 -0.08 17.63 -18.96
C GLN A 65 -0.12 16.23 -18.34
N LEU A 66 0.90 15.41 -18.62
CA LEU A 66 1.01 14.06 -18.05
C LEU A 66 1.20 14.11 -16.53
N GLU A 67 2.10 14.98 -16.05
CA GLU A 67 2.34 15.14 -14.61
C GLU A 67 1.08 15.62 -13.87
N GLN A 68 0.29 16.52 -14.49
CA GLN A 68 -0.97 16.99 -13.94
C GLN A 68 -2.04 15.89 -13.93
N GLN A 69 -2.17 15.13 -15.01
CA GLN A 69 -3.13 14.02 -15.11
C GLN A 69 -2.85 12.94 -14.04
N GLU A 70 -1.59 12.54 -13.90
CA GLU A 70 -1.15 11.60 -12.86
C GLU A 70 -1.42 12.13 -11.45
N GLN A 71 -1.20 13.44 -11.23
CA GLN A 71 -1.48 14.07 -9.94
C GLN A 71 -2.97 14.06 -9.60
N THR A 72 -3.83 14.45 -10.55
CA THR A 72 -5.28 14.43 -10.36
C THR A 72 -5.80 13.02 -10.11
N TYR A 73 -5.34 12.05 -10.90
CA TYR A 73 -5.69 10.64 -10.71
C TYR A 73 -5.32 10.15 -9.31
N PHE A 74 -4.08 10.40 -8.89
CA PHE A 74 -3.57 9.91 -7.61
C PHE A 74 -4.23 10.58 -6.41
N ASN A 75 -4.56 11.87 -6.50
CA ASN A 75 -5.33 12.55 -5.45
C ASN A 75 -6.72 11.93 -5.31
N ASN A 76 -7.43 11.72 -6.43
CA ASN A 76 -8.75 11.08 -6.41
C ASN A 76 -8.68 9.64 -5.87
N TYR A 77 -7.58 8.93 -6.15
CA TYR A 77 -7.33 7.60 -5.59
C TYR A 77 -7.18 7.66 -4.06
N LEU A 78 -6.38 8.59 -3.53
CA LEU A 78 -6.24 8.77 -2.08
C LEU A 78 -7.56 9.19 -1.41
N GLU A 79 -8.30 10.12 -2.01
CA GLU A 79 -9.61 10.56 -1.50
C GLU A 79 -10.57 9.38 -1.36
N LYS A 80 -10.70 8.56 -2.40
CA LYS A 80 -11.54 7.34 -2.35
C LYS A 80 -11.11 6.37 -1.26
N ILE A 81 -9.81 6.25 -0.98
CA ILE A 81 -9.32 5.39 0.10
C ILE A 81 -9.78 5.92 1.45
N PHE A 82 -9.57 7.22 1.71
CA PHE A 82 -9.91 7.81 2.99
C PHE A 82 -11.42 7.97 3.21
N GLU A 83 -12.23 8.00 2.15
CA GLU A 83 -13.68 7.98 2.24
C GLU A 83 -14.22 6.58 2.57
N ASN A 84 -13.64 5.53 2.01
CA ASN A 84 -14.16 4.16 2.13
C ASN A 84 -13.61 3.39 3.34
N PHE A 85 -12.47 3.81 3.90
CA PHE A 85 -11.79 3.07 4.96
C PHE A 85 -11.42 3.99 6.13
N GLN A 86 -11.59 3.48 7.36
CA GLN A 86 -11.04 4.16 8.53
C GLN A 86 -9.53 3.94 8.61
N ALA A 87 -8.82 4.90 9.22
CA ALA A 87 -7.36 4.84 9.40
C ALA A 87 -6.86 3.52 10.03
N ASN A 88 -7.65 2.92 10.92
CA ASN A 88 -7.26 1.67 11.61
C ASN A 88 -7.48 0.42 10.76
N ASP A 89 -8.26 0.50 9.69
CA ASP A 89 -8.55 -0.63 8.79
C ASP A 89 -7.55 -0.73 7.64
N LEU A 90 -6.74 0.32 7.43
CA LEU A 90 -5.78 0.40 6.34
C LEU A 90 -4.40 -0.11 6.79
N SER A 91 -3.83 -1.00 5.99
CA SER A 91 -2.39 -1.29 6.07
C SER A 91 -1.57 -0.09 5.61
N TYR A 92 -0.31 0.00 6.06
CA TYR A 92 0.60 1.04 5.59
C TYR A 92 0.79 0.96 4.08
N PHE A 93 0.57 2.08 3.40
CA PHE A 93 0.85 2.21 1.97
C PHE A 93 1.52 3.54 1.67
N GLU A 94 2.23 3.59 0.55
CA GLU A 94 2.96 4.77 0.10
C GLU A 94 1.99 5.81 -0.49
N MET A 95 1.97 7.02 0.07
CA MET A 95 1.15 8.16 -0.38
C MET A 95 1.95 9.18 -1.18
N ASN A 96 3.20 8.88 -1.54
CA ASN A 96 4.00 9.71 -2.43
C ASN A 96 3.85 9.27 -3.89
N LEU A 97 3.25 10.13 -4.73
CA LEU A 97 3.11 9.91 -6.17
C LEU A 97 4.46 9.69 -6.86
N GLU A 98 5.54 10.30 -6.40
CA GLU A 98 6.85 10.13 -7.03
C GLU A 98 7.38 8.69 -6.91
N THR A 99 7.05 7.99 -5.83
CA THR A 99 7.36 6.56 -5.67
C THR A 99 6.55 5.72 -6.65
N TRP A 100 5.26 6.03 -6.80
CA TRP A 100 4.39 5.36 -7.78
C TRP A 100 4.82 5.61 -9.23
N ARG A 101 5.26 6.83 -9.57
CA ARG A 101 5.83 7.15 -10.88
C ARG A 101 7.06 6.30 -11.20
N GLN A 102 7.91 6.04 -10.21
CA GLN A 102 9.06 5.15 -10.39
C GLN A 102 8.62 3.71 -10.67
N LEU A 103 7.66 3.21 -9.89
CA LEU A 103 7.10 1.87 -10.11
C LEU A 103 6.48 1.76 -11.49
N TRP A 104 5.62 2.69 -11.89
CA TRP A 104 4.95 2.66 -13.20
C TRP A 104 5.94 2.65 -14.36
N ARG A 105 6.96 3.54 -14.33
CA ARG A 105 8.00 3.56 -15.37
C ARG A 105 8.81 2.27 -15.42
N THR A 106 9.05 1.65 -14.26
CA THR A 106 9.78 0.39 -14.16
C THR A 106 8.95 -0.75 -14.74
N VAL A 107 7.68 -0.85 -14.34
CA VAL A 107 6.75 -1.87 -14.83
C VAL A 107 6.52 -1.75 -16.33
N GLU A 108 6.46 -0.53 -16.88
CA GLU A 108 6.29 -0.32 -18.32
C GLU A 108 7.47 -0.81 -19.17
N ILE A 109 8.69 -0.83 -18.62
CA ILE A 109 9.89 -1.26 -19.35
C ILE A 109 10.30 -2.70 -19.03
N CYS A 110 9.69 -3.33 -18.02
CA CYS A 110 10.06 -4.66 -17.56
C CYS A 110 9.26 -5.74 -18.28
N ASP A 111 9.96 -6.71 -18.87
CA ASP A 111 9.32 -7.93 -19.39
C ASP A 111 8.96 -8.94 -18.27
N ILE A 112 9.72 -8.90 -17.16
CA ILE A 112 9.57 -9.83 -16.03
C ILE A 112 9.57 -9.03 -14.73
N ILE A 113 8.63 -9.35 -13.84
CA ILE A 113 8.54 -8.81 -12.48
C ILE A 113 8.83 -9.93 -11.49
N LEU A 114 9.83 -9.74 -10.63
CA LEU A 114 10.14 -10.64 -9.51
C LEU A 114 9.56 -10.07 -8.22
N MET A 115 8.70 -10.84 -7.56
CA MET A 115 8.14 -10.49 -6.26
C MET A 115 8.87 -11.28 -5.17
N ILE A 116 9.53 -10.57 -4.25
CA ILE A 116 10.17 -11.17 -3.07
C ILE A 116 9.16 -11.12 -1.93
N VAL A 117 8.78 -12.29 -1.43
CA VAL A 117 7.76 -12.45 -0.37
C VAL A 117 8.35 -13.07 0.88
N ASP A 118 7.83 -12.69 2.04
CA ASP A 118 8.14 -13.35 3.30
C ASP A 118 7.23 -14.58 3.47
N ILE A 119 7.83 -15.76 3.66
CA ILE A 119 7.10 -17.03 3.78
C ILE A 119 6.11 -17.05 4.94
N ARG A 120 6.37 -16.26 5.99
CA ARG A 120 5.51 -16.20 7.19
C ARG A 120 4.13 -15.61 6.90
N PHE A 121 4.04 -14.75 5.89
CA PHE A 121 2.80 -14.06 5.49
C PHE A 121 2.62 -14.06 3.97
N ALA A 122 3.09 -15.12 3.29
CA ALA A 122 3.21 -15.15 1.82
C ALA A 122 1.91 -14.74 1.11
N VAL A 123 0.77 -15.19 1.63
CA VAL A 123 -0.56 -14.94 1.07
C VAL A 123 -0.91 -13.45 1.08
N SER A 124 -0.49 -12.69 2.10
CA SER A 124 -0.79 -11.26 2.24
C SER A 124 -0.07 -10.36 1.22
N TYR A 125 0.97 -10.86 0.54
CA TYR A 125 1.74 -10.08 -0.44
C TYR A 125 1.11 -10.06 -1.83
N PHE A 126 0.18 -10.98 -2.11
CA PHE A 126 -0.48 -11.05 -3.41
C PHE A 126 -1.67 -10.10 -3.43
N ILE A 127 -1.51 -8.99 -4.14
CA ILE A 127 -2.59 -8.06 -4.47
C ILE A 127 -3.46 -8.72 -5.56
N ARG A 128 -4.79 -8.56 -5.47
CA ARG A 128 -5.72 -9.03 -6.51
C ARG A 128 -5.81 -8.03 -7.66
#